data_AF-A0A1M7AN88-F1
#
_entry.id   AF-A0A1M7AN88-F1
#
_cell.length_a   1.000
_cell.length_b   1.000
_cell.length_c   1.000
_cell.angle_alpha   90.00
_cell.angle_beta   90.00
_cell.angle_gamma   90.00
#
_symmetry.space_group_name_H-M   'P 1'
#
loop_
_entity.id
_entity.type
_entity.pdbx_description
1 polymer ?
#
loop_
_entity_poly.entity_id
_entity_poly.type
_entity_poly.pdbx_seq_one_letter_code
_entity_poly.pdbx_strand_id
1 'polypeptide(L)' 'MEKNKALGAAKKGNRTPRHKEHNQPGGPKNPFGNRPTKEELIAKLKEQAEKNKSE' A
#
# COMPACT_ATOMS: atom_id res chain seq x y z
N MET A 1 10.70 -50.88 -1.49
CA MET A 1 10.88 -49.97 -2.63
C MET A 1 10.22 -48.66 -2.29
N GLU A 2 11.02 -47.61 -2.37
CA GLU A 2 10.80 -46.27 -1.83
C GLU A 2 9.62 -45.58 -2.50
N LYS A 3 8.73 -44.98 -1.68
CA LYS A 3 7.49 -44.33 -2.13
C LYS A 3 7.83 -43.06 -2.92
N ASN A 4 7.44 -43.06 -4.20
CA ASN A 4 7.31 -41.93 -5.11
C ASN A 4 7.38 -40.55 -4.45
N LYS A 5 8.57 -39.96 -4.43
CA LYS A 5 8.74 -38.53 -4.17
C LYS A 5 8.34 -37.81 -5.45
N ALA A 6 7.18 -37.14 -5.45
CA ALA A 6 6.61 -36.47 -6.61
C ALA A 6 7.56 -35.37 -7.15
N LEU A 7 8.41 -35.73 -8.12
CA LEU A 7 9.43 -34.88 -8.76
C LEU A 7 8.84 -33.83 -9.74
N GLY A 8 7.53 -33.60 -9.73
CA GLY A 8 6.86 -32.72 -10.69
C GLY A 8 5.82 -31.77 -10.10
N ALA A 9 5.65 -31.73 -8.77
CA ALA A 9 4.70 -30.79 -8.17
C ALA A 9 5.24 -29.35 -8.30
N ALA A 10 4.46 -28.46 -8.93
CA ALA A 10 4.79 -27.04 -8.99
C ALA A 10 4.96 -26.51 -7.55
N LYS A 11 6.11 -25.88 -7.27
CA LYS A 11 6.33 -25.19 -5.99
C LYS A 11 5.17 -24.22 -5.78
N LYS A 12 4.44 -24.35 -4.66
CA LYS A 12 3.45 -23.34 -4.27
C LYS A 12 4.15 -21.99 -4.36
N GLY A 13 3.64 -21.10 -5.21
CA GLY A 13 4.21 -19.76 -5.32
C GLY A 13 4.18 -19.14 -3.94
N ASN A 14 5.33 -18.69 -3.45
CA ASN A 14 5.44 -17.95 -2.19
C ASN A 14 4.84 -16.56 -2.40
N ARG A 15 3.51 -16.50 -2.52
CA ARG A 15 2.68 -15.29 -2.50
C ARG A 15 2.53 -14.75 -1.07
N THR A 16 3.44 -15.11 -0.17
CA THR A 16 3.61 -14.41 1.10
C THR A 16 3.80 -12.93 0.77
N PRO A 17 2.96 -12.02 1.31
CA PRO A 17 3.13 -10.60 1.06
C PRO A 17 4.57 -10.22 1.38
N ARG A 18 5.34 -9.81 0.35
CA ARG A 18 6.71 -9.29 0.54
C ARG A 18 6.60 -8.18 1.58
N HIS A 19 7.24 -8.39 2.72
CA HIS A 19 7.09 -7.66 3.98
C HIS A 19 6.31 -6.35 3.84
N LYS A 20 5.10 -6.30 4.42
CA LYS A 20 4.20 -5.15 4.36
C LYS A 20 4.90 -3.85 4.73
N GLU A 21 5.85 -3.92 5.67
CA GLU A 21 6.68 -2.80 6.15
C GLU A 21 7.54 -2.13 5.06
N HIS A 22 7.94 -2.84 4.01
CA HIS A 22 8.74 -2.26 2.92
C HIS A 22 7.88 -1.55 1.87
N ASN A 23 6.65 -2.01 1.69
CA ASN A 23 5.75 -1.50 0.65
C ASN A 23 4.69 -0.55 1.21
N GLN A 24 4.55 -0.44 2.52
CA GLN A 24 3.58 0.45 3.15
C GLN A 24 3.91 1.91 2.80
N PRO A 25 3.05 2.61 2.04
CA PRO A 25 3.24 4.01 1.74
C PRO A 25 3.20 4.85 3.02
N GLY A 26 4.03 5.89 3.10
CA GLY A 26 4.19 6.72 4.29
C GLY A 26 5.02 6.09 5.42
N GLY A 27 5.64 4.94 5.19
CA GLY A 27 6.57 4.32 6.13
C GLY A 27 8.00 4.90 6.02
N PRO A 28 8.90 4.58 6.96
CA PRO A 28 10.27 5.07 6.94
C PRO A 28 11.06 4.61 5.70
N LYS A 29 10.71 3.45 5.13
CA LYS A 29 11.35 2.88 3.94
C LYS A 29 10.63 3.23 2.63
N ASN A 30 9.38 3.67 2.70
CA ASN A 30 8.60 4.16 1.56
C ASN A 30 7.84 5.44 1.97
N PRO A 31 8.53 6.59 1.98
CA PRO A 31 7.95 7.86 2.46
C PRO A 31 6.88 8.41 1.52
N PHE A 32 6.82 7.91 0.28
CA PHE A 32 5.92 8.39 -0.75
C PHE A 32 4.59 7.63 -0.75
N GLY A 33 3.60 8.21 -1.44
CA GLY A 33 2.30 7.57 -1.64
C GLY A 33 1.39 7.58 -0.42
N ASN A 34 1.79 8.21 0.69
CA ASN A 34 0.88 8.45 1.80
C ASN A 34 -0.22 9.41 1.33
N ARG A 35 -1.48 8.96 1.41
CA ARG A 35 -2.63 9.75 1.02
C ARG A 35 -3.24 10.34 2.29
N PRO A 36 -3.53 11.66 2.32
CA PRO A 36 -4.27 12.25 3.42
C PRO A 36 -5.61 11.55 3.60
N THR A 37 -6.13 11.58 4.83
CA THR A 37 -7.44 11.02 5.14
C THR A 37 -8.54 11.79 4.40
N LYS A 38 -9.74 11.21 4.31
CA LYS A 38 -10.86 11.85 3.60
C LYS A 38 -11.21 13.19 4.27
N GLU A 39 -11.14 13.23 5.60
CA GLU A 39 -11.41 14.40 6.42
C GLU A 39 -10.43 15.54 6.13
N GLU A 40 -9.14 15.22 6.06
CA GLU A 40 -8.07 16.18 5.72
C GLU A 40 -8.23 16.74 4.30
N LEU A 41 -8.64 15.91 3.33
CA LEU A 41 -8.91 16.36 1.97
C LEU A 41 -10.09 17.33 1.92
N ILE A 42 -11.18 17.02 2.65
CA ILE A 42 -12.35 17.89 2.72
C ILE A 42 -11.99 19.23 3.37
N ALA A 43 -11.18 19.24 4.42
CA ALA A 43 -10.71 20.48 5.06
C ALA A 43 -9.92 21.35 4.06
N LYS A 44 -8.94 20.78 3.35
CA LYS A 44 -8.16 21.49 2.33
C LYS A 44 -9.03 22.08 1.22
N LEU A 45 -10.05 21.35 0.76
CA LEU A 45 -10.97 21.83 -0.27
C LEU A 45 -11.83 22.99 0.23
N LYS A 46 -12.29 22.95 1.48
CA LYS A 46 -13.03 24.06 2.09
C LYS A 46 -12.16 25.29 2.24
N GLU A 47 -10.93 25.14 2.75
CA GLU A 47 -9.97 26.25 2.88
C GLU A 47 -9.66 26.89 1.51
N GLN A 48 -9.44 26.09 0.47
CA GLN A 48 -9.25 26.59 -0.89
C GLN A 48 -10.49 27.32 -1.42
N ALA A 49 -11.67 26.76 -1.18
CA ALA A 49 -12.92 27.40 -1.59
C ALA A 49 -13.17 28.73 -0.86
N GLU A 50 -12.72 28.88 0.39
CA GLU A 50 -12.78 30.15 1.12
C GLU A 50 -11.78 31.17 0.56
N LYS A 51 -10.53 30.77 0.32
CA LYS A 51 -9.51 31.64 -0.31
C LYS A 51 -9.96 32.17 -1.67
N ASN A 52 -10.53 31.31 -2.50
CA ASN A 52 -11.02 31.68 -3.84
C ASN A 52 -12.29 32.55 -3.83
N LYS A 53 -12.99 32.67 -2.70
CA LYS A 53 -14.13 33.59 -2.55
C LYS A 53 -13.70 34.97 -2.05
N SER A 54 -12.51 35.05 -1.44
CA SER A 54 -11.95 36.28 -0.88
C SER A 54 -11.01 37.02 -1.84
N GLU A 55 -10.66 36.42 -2.97
CA GLU A 55 -10.13 37.11 -4.17
C GLU A 55 -11.28 37.54 -5.08
#